data_AF-A0A5E4ETU9-F1
#
_entry.id   AF-A0A5E4ETU9-F1
#
_cell.length_a   1.000
_cell.length_b   1.000
_cell.length_c   1.000
_cell.angle_alpha   90.00
_cell.angle_beta   90.00
_cell.angle_gamma   90.00
#
_symmetry.space_group_name_H-M   'P 1'
#
loop_
_entity.id
_entity.type
_entity.pdbx_description
1 polymer ?
#
loop_
_entity_poly.entity_id
_entity_poly.type
_entity_poly.pdbx_seq_one_letter_code
_entity_poly.pdbx_strand_id
1 'polypeptide(L)' 'MELRVSKAGVNLLLTKWMKDLEKIFYGNIVAYDAAVLPEARQDELQNVIWRNVFSDDGSSQPNGDASRAVQARSHP' A
#
# COMPACT_ATOMS: atom_id res chain seq x y z
N MET A 1 34.84 -21.46 -3.27
CA MET A 1 34.62 -20.27 -2.41
C MET A 1 33.59 -19.34 -3.04
N GLU A 2 33.75 -19.00 -4.32
CA GLU A 2 32.84 -18.13 -5.09
C GLU A 2 31.35 -18.55 -5.07
N LEU A 3 31.04 -19.85 -5.18
CA LEU A 3 29.66 -20.35 -5.13
C LEU A 3 28.94 -20.09 -3.78
N ARG A 4 29.71 -19.99 -2.68
CA ARG A 4 29.16 -19.66 -1.35
C ARG A 4 28.96 -18.15 -1.19
N VAL A 5 29.81 -17.35 -1.84
CA VAL A 5 29.69 -15.89 -1.88
C VAL A 5 28.46 -15.47 -2.69
N SER A 6 28.20 -16.10 -3.84
CA SER A 6 26.98 -15.83 -4.63
C SER A 6 25.70 -16.17 -3.85
N LYS A 7 25.68 -17.34 -3.18
CA LYS A 7 24.55 -17.75 -2.32
C LYS A 7 24.32 -16.78 -1.15
N ALA A 8 25.39 -16.34 -0.49
CA ALA A 8 25.30 -15.35 0.59
C ALA A 8 24.77 -13.99 0.08
N GLY A 9 25.21 -13.55 -1.10
CA GLY A 9 24.72 -12.33 -1.73
C GLY A 9 23.22 -12.39 -2.09
N VAL A 10 22.76 -13.50 -2.68
CA VAL A 10 21.34 -13.72 -2.98
C VAL A 10 20.49 -13.74 -1.70
N ASN A 11 20.96 -14.43 -0.65
CA ASN A 11 20.25 -14.46 0.63
C ASN A 11 20.14 -13.06 1.28
N LEU A 12 21.19 -12.24 1.17
CA LEU A 12 21.16 -10.87 1.67
C LEU A 12 20.15 -10.00 0.91
N LEU A 13 20.12 -10.11 -0.42
CA LEU A 13 19.14 -9.41 -1.26
C LEU A 13 17.71 -9.84 -0.94
N LEU A 14 17.45 -11.14 -0.82
CA LEU A 14 16.14 -11.67 -0.45
C LEU A 14 15.71 -11.20 0.95
N THR A 15 16.64 -11.21 1.91
CA THR A 15 16.36 -10.74 3.28
C THR A 15 16.03 -9.26 3.31
N LYS A 16 16.77 -8.45 2.55
CA LYS A 16 16.49 -7.03 2.41
C LYS A 16 15.11 -6.79 1.78
N TRP A 17 14.84 -7.47 0.66
CA TRP A 17 13.55 -7.37 -0.03
C TRP A 17 12.38 -7.79 0.87
N MET A 18 12.53 -8.88 1.65
CA MET A 18 11.52 -9.32 2.61
C MET A 18 11.25 -8.26 3.70
N LYS A 19 12.30 -7.60 4.23
CA LYS A 19 12.13 -6.52 5.21
C LYS A 19 11.45 -5.29 4.63
N ASP A 20 11.79 -4.93 3.39
CA ASP A 20 11.16 -3.81 2.69
C ASP A 20 9.68 -4.12 2.42
N LEU A 21 9.35 -5.35 1.99
CA LEU A 21 7.98 -5.83 1.82
C LEU A 21 7.20 -5.82 3.14
N GLU A 22 7.80 -6.31 4.23
CA GLU A 22 7.21 -6.31 5.56
C GLU A 22 6.85 -4.90 6.02
N LYS A 23 7.76 -3.94 5.81
CA LYS A 23 7.54 -2.52 6.15
C LYS A 23 6.38 -1.93 5.36
N ILE A 24 6.28 -2.21 4.05
CA ILE A 24 5.18 -1.75 3.21
C ILE A 24 3.86 -2.37 3.69
N PHE A 25 3.85 -3.67 3.94
CA PHE A 25 2.67 -4.40 4.38
C PHE A 25 2.10 -3.83 5.69
N TYR A 26 2.91 -3.77 6.76
CA TYR A 26 2.42 -3.27 8.05
C TYR A 26 2.12 -1.78 8.03
N GLY A 27 2.88 -0.98 7.26
CA GLY A 27 2.57 0.43 7.05
C GLY A 27 1.18 0.63 6.43
N ASN A 28 0.83 -0.20 5.45
CA ASN A 28 -0.48 -0.16 4.81
C ASN A 28 -1.60 -0.58 5.78
N ILE A 29 -1.41 -1.66 6.55
CA ILE A 29 -2.41 -2.12 7.53
C ILE A 29 -2.71 -1.04 8.58
N VAL A 30 -1.68 -0.40 9.15
CA VAL A 30 -1.87 0.68 10.13
C VAL A 30 -2.65 1.85 9.53
N ALA A 31 -2.36 2.21 8.27
CA ALA A 31 -3.08 3.28 7.59
C ALA A 31 -4.55 2.93 7.35
N TYR A 32 -4.86 1.68 7.00
CA TYR A 32 -6.24 1.22 6.83
C TYR A 32 -7.00 1.18 8.16
N ASP A 33 -6.38 0.64 9.21
CA ASP A 33 -6.98 0.57 10.54
C ASP A 33 -7.39 1.96 11.05
N ALA A 34 -6.50 2.94 10.95
CA ALA A 34 -6.79 4.32 11.32
C ALA A 34 -7.92 4.95 10.48
N ALA A 35 -8.00 4.60 9.19
CA ALA A 35 -8.96 5.20 8.27
C ALA A 35 -10.38 4.62 8.34
N VAL A 36 -10.58 3.51 9.06
CA VAL A 36 -11.92 2.90 9.28
C VAL A 36 -12.49 3.20 10.66
N LEU A 37 -11.77 3.93 11.51
CA LEU A 37 -12.26 4.36 12.82
C LEU A 37 -13.41 5.37 12.68
N PRO A 38 -14.36 5.41 13.63
CA PRO A 38 -15.45 6.39 13.62
C PRO A 38 -14.98 7.85 13.62
N GLU A 39 -13.80 8.12 14.15
CA GLU A 39 -13.19 9.44 14.27
C GLU A 39 -12.43 9.88 13.01
N ALA A 40 -12.25 8.97 12.04
CA ALA A 40 -11.55 9.27 10.79
C ALA A 40 -12.38 10.23 9.91
N ARG A 41 -11.69 11.00 9.06
CA ARG A 41 -12.39 11.87 8.10
C ARG A 41 -13.12 11.01 7.06
N GLN A 42 -14.25 11.50 6.55
CA GLN A 42 -15.08 10.76 5.59
C GLN A 42 -14.34 10.34 4.30
N ASP A 43 -13.29 11.08 3.92
CA ASP A 43 -12.45 10.83 2.74
C ASP A 43 -11.19 9.99 3.05
N GLU A 44 -10.91 9.71 4.31
CA GLU A 44 -9.63 9.15 4.75
C GLU A 44 -9.39 7.75 4.20
N LEU A 45 -10.39 6.88 4.24
CA LEU A 45 -10.29 5.54 3.65
C LEU A 45 -10.03 5.57 2.15
N GLN A 46 -10.71 6.47 1.44
CA GLN A 46 -10.55 6.62 -0.02
C GLN A 46 -9.14 7.12 -0.36
N ASN A 47 -8.62 8.06 0.43
CA ASN A 47 -7.26 8.58 0.28
C ASN A 47 -6.21 7.49 0.53
N VAL A 48 -6.39 6.66 1.57
CA VAL A 48 -5.47 5.57 1.89
C VAL A 48 -5.50 4.48 0.81
N ILE A 49 -6.67 4.10 0.30
CA ILE A 49 -6.80 3.16 -0.83
C ILE A 49 -6.09 3.72 -2.06
N TRP A 50 -6.30 5.00 -2.39
CA TRP A 50 -5.62 5.63 -3.51
C TRP A 50 -4.10 5.53 -3.36
N ARG A 51 -3.57 5.92 -2.19
CA ARG A 51 -2.12 5.95 -1.94
C ARG A 51 -1.49 4.57 -1.95
N ASN A 52 -2.21 3.54 -1.54
CA ASN A 52 -1.62 2.22 -1.37
C ASN A 52 -1.82 1.30 -2.59
N VAL A 53 -2.78 1.61 -3.47
CA VAL A 53 -3.15 0.75 -4.61
C VAL A 53 -2.90 1.44 -5.96
N PHE A 54 -3.07 2.76 -6.03
CA PHE A 54 -3.10 3.49 -7.30
C PHE A 54 -1.97 4.51 -7.46
N SER A 55 -1.29 4.97 -6.40
CA SER A 55 -0.34 6.09 -6.51
C SER A 55 0.89 5.85 -7.38
N ASP A 56 1.26 4.60 -7.60
CA ASP A 56 2.49 4.23 -8.30
C ASP A 56 2.34 4.31 -9.82
N ASP A 57 1.13 4.53 -10.35
CA ASP A 57 0.86 4.64 -11.78
C ASP A 57 1.05 6.06 -12.36
N GLY A 58 1.43 7.03 -11.52
CA GLY A 58 1.64 8.42 -11.91
C GLY A 58 0.34 9.20 -12.16
N SER A 59 -0.82 8.61 -11.89
CA SER A 59 -2.10 9.31 -11.94
C SER A 59 -2.19 10.35 -10.81
N SER A 60 -2.93 11.44 -11.06
CA SER A 60 -3.25 12.40 -9.99
C SER A 60 -4.40 11.87 -9.16
N GLN A 61 -4.40 12.17 -7.86
CA GLN A 61 -5.52 11.80 -7.00
C GLN A 61 -6.83 12.38 -7.59
N PRO A 62 -7.86 11.55 -7.80
CA PRO A 62 -9.12 12.03 -8.33
C PRO A 62 -9.77 13.02 -7.35
N ASN A 63 -10.04 14.24 -7.78
CA ASN A 63 -10.77 15.22 -6.98
C ASN A 63 -12.23 14.73 -6.77
N GLY A 64 -12.86 15.22 -5.69
CA GLY A 64 -14.04 14.64 -5.01
C GLY A 64 -15.24 14.11 -5.81
N ASP A 65 -15.38 14.45 -7.09
CA ASP A 65 -16.40 13.86 -7.97
C ASP A 65 -16.08 12.43 -8.41
N ALA A 66 -14.79 12.08 -8.52
CA ALA A 66 -14.36 10.74 -8.94
C ALA A 66 -14.29 9.73 -7.77
N SER A 67 -14.21 10.20 -6.52
CA SER A 67 -14.34 9.33 -5.32
C SER A 67 -15.71 8.65 -5.21
N ARG A 68 -16.75 9.22 -5.83
CA ARG A 68 -18.09 8.60 -5.90
C ARG A 68 -18.15 7.34 -6.75
N ALA A 69 -17.25 7.19 -7.74
CA ALA A 69 -17.21 6.00 -8.59
C ALA A 69 -16.82 4.74 -7.80
N VAL A 70 -16.04 4.89 -6.73
CA VAL A 70 -15.65 3.79 -5.83
C VAL A 70 -16.83 3.34 -4.96
N GLN A 71 -17.75 4.23 -4.61
CA GLN A 71 -18.96 3.87 -3.85
C GLN A 71 -20.05 3.18 -4.69
N ALA A 72 -20.06 3.39 -6.00
CA ALA A 72 -21.07 2.81 -6.90
C ALA A 72 -20.83 1.32 -7.24
N ARG A 73 -19.64 0.77 -6.94
CA ARG A 73 -19.29 -0.64 -7.23
C ARG A 73 -19.50 -1.57 -6.04
N SER A 74 -19.87 -1.03 -4.87
CA SER A 74 -20.06 -1.78 -3.61
C SER A 74 -21.53 -2.09 -3.29
N HIS A 75 -22.47 -1.76 -4.18
CA HIS A 75 -23.90 -2.05 -4.01
C HIS A 75 -24.44 -2.88 -5.20
N PRO A 76 -24.83 -4.14 -4.97
CA PRO A 76 -26.12 -4.67 -5.38
C PRO A 76 -27.19 -4.45 -4.31
#